data_AF-A0A527HC89-F1
#
_entry.id   AF-A0A527HC89-F1
#
_cell.length_a   1.000
_cell.length_b   1.000
_cell.length_c   1.000
_cell.angle_alpha   90.00
_cell.angle_beta   90.00
_cell.angle_gamma   90.00
#
_symmetry.space_group_name_H-M   'P 1'
#
loop_
_entity.id
_entity.type
_entity.pdbx_description
1 polymer ?
#
loop_
_entity_poly.entity_id
_entity_poly.type
_entity_poly.pdbx_seq_one_letter_code
_entity_poly.pdbx_strand_id
1 'polypeptide(L)' 'MRYIFGFWAAPMAIFWGWFYLSANDLNFGYTMLSRQMHDFFFQLYGQMLGIDPAIIPGMVAKTCVFDGLLLMALWA' A
#
# COMPACT_ATOMS: atom_id res chain seq x y z
N MET A 1 10.48 20.36 6.26
CA MET A 1 9.26 19.72 6.78
C MET A 1 8.19 19.52 5.70
N ARG A 2 7.54 20.56 5.14
CA ARG A 2 6.39 20.39 4.20
C ARG A 2 6.65 19.46 3.01
N TYR A 3 7.86 19.51 2.43
CA TYR A 3 8.21 18.66 1.30
C TYR A 3 8.37 17.19 1.71
N ILE A 4 8.87 16.92 2.92
CA ILE A 4 9.03 15.56 3.46
C ILE A 4 7.66 14.89 3.62
N PHE A 5 6.68 15.61 4.17
CA PHE A 5 5.29 15.13 4.23
C PHE A 5 4.72 14.87 2.84
N GLY A 6 4.97 15.74 1.86
CA GLY A 6 4.54 15.52 0.48
C GLY A 6 5.18 14.27 -0.15
N PHE A 7 6.49 14.09 0.02
CA PHE A 7 7.23 12.94 -0.49
C PHE A 7 6.87 11.63 0.21
N TRP A 8 6.37 11.67 1.44
CA TRP A 8 5.84 10.50 2.13
C TRP A 8 4.38 10.22 1.78
N ALA A 9 3.53 11.24 1.78
CA ALA A 9 2.09 11.09 1.54
C ALA A 9 1.76 10.75 0.09
N ALA A 10 2.52 11.25 -0.89
CA ALA A 10 2.28 10.98 -2.30
C ALA A 10 2.37 9.48 -2.67
N PRO A 11 3.46 8.74 -2.38
CA PRO A 11 3.52 7.32 -2.66
C PRO A 11 2.51 6.52 -1.83
N MET A 12 2.18 6.96 -0.61
CA MET A 12 1.13 6.35 0.20
C MET A 12 -0.25 6.49 -0.44
N ALA A 13 -0.60 7.68 -0.92
CA ALA A 13 -1.87 7.92 -1.59
C ALA A 13 -2.00 7.07 -2.87
N ILE A 14 -0.91 6.95 -3.64
CA ILE A 14 -0.89 6.11 -4.86
C ILE A 14 -1.08 4.64 -4.49
N PHE A 15 -0.32 4.13 -3.51
CA PHE A 15 -0.42 2.74 -3.07
C PHE A 15 -1.81 2.39 -2.52
N TRP A 16 -2.32 3.18 -1.58
CA TRP A 16 -3.64 2.94 -0.97
C TRP A 16 -4.78 3.17 -1.96
N GLY A 17 -4.65 4.14 -2.86
CA GLY A 17 -5.60 4.36 -3.95
C GLY A 17 -5.68 3.15 -4.87
N TRP A 18 -4.53 2.65 -5.33
CA TRP A 18 -4.47 1.42 -6.12
C TRP A 18 -5.02 0.21 -5.35
N PHE A 19 -4.60 0.02 -4.09
CA PHE A 19 -5.05 -1.08 -3.24
C PHE A 19 -6.57 -1.09 -3.09
N TYR A 20 -7.18 0.05 -2.80
CA TYR A 20 -8.62 0.18 -2.63
C TYR A 20 -9.38 -0.05 -3.94
N LEU A 21 -8.94 0.58 -5.04
CA LEU A 21 -9.57 0.42 -6.35
C LEU A 21 -9.51 -1.04 -6.81
N SER A 22 -8.34 -1.66 -6.71
CA SER A 22 -8.12 -3.03 -7.15
C SER A 22 -8.80 -4.07 -6.25
N ALA A 23 -8.84 -3.85 -4.93
CA ALA A 23 -9.58 -4.71 -4.01
C ALA A 23 -11.10 -4.69 -4.26
N ASN A 24 -11.65 -3.56 -4.73
CA ASN A 24 -13.07 -3.40 -5.07
C ASN A 24 -13.38 -3.68 -6.56
N ASP A 25 -12.40 -4.17 -7.33
CA ASP A 25 -12.50 -4.43 -8.78
C ASP A 25 -12.96 -3.22 -9.61
N LEU A 26 -12.59 -2.01 -9.16
CA LEU A 26 -12.82 -0.75 -9.87
C LEU A 26 -11.76 -0.57 -10.95
N ASN A 27 -11.85 -1.40 -11.98
CA ASN A 27 -10.79 -1.57 -12.96
C ASN A 27 -10.77 -0.51 -14.08
N PHE A 28 -11.90 0.16 -14.38
CA PHE A 28 -12.00 1.19 -15.43
C PHE A 28 -11.41 0.78 -16.81
N GLY A 29 -11.32 -0.53 -17.09
CA GLY A 29 -10.64 -1.09 -18.28
C GLY A 29 -9.13 -1.30 -18.14
N TYR A 30 -8.52 -0.92 -17.02
CA TYR A 30 -7.13 -1.18 -16.69
C TYR A 30 -6.95 -2.49 -15.93
N THR A 31 -6.20 -3.43 -16.50
CA THR A 31 -5.91 -4.74 -15.89
C THR A 31 -5.20 -4.61 -14.53
N MET A 32 -4.37 -3.58 -14.34
CA MET A 32 -3.66 -3.31 -13.08
C MET A 32 -4.61 -3.07 -11.89
N LEU A 33 -5.81 -2.55 -12.16
CA LEU A 33 -6.83 -2.26 -11.17
C LEU A 33 -7.85 -3.40 -11.02
N SER A 34 -7.61 -4.56 -11.63
CA SER A 34 -8.46 -5.73 -11.45
C SER A 34 -8.13 -6.45 -10.14
N ARG A 35 -9.14 -7.11 -9.57
CA ARG A 35 -8.93 -7.97 -8.40
C ARG A 35 -7.99 -9.14 -8.69
N GLN A 36 -8.01 -9.68 -9.91
CA GLN A 36 -7.10 -10.75 -10.30
C GLN A 36 -5.63 -10.33 -10.22
N MET A 37 -5.30 -9.13 -10.72
CA MET A 37 -3.93 -8.62 -10.60
C MET A 37 -3.55 -8.28 -9.17
N HIS A 38 -4.48 -7.72 -8.39
CA HIS A 38 -4.27 -7.48 -6.96
C HIS A 38 -3.83 -8.77 -6.24
N ASP A 39 -4.61 -9.84 -6.37
CA ASP A 39 -4.34 -11.12 -5.73
C ASP A 39 -3.03 -11.74 -6.24
N PHE A 40 -2.74 -11.62 -7.54
CA PHE A 40 -1.49 -12.07 -8.13
C PHE A 40 -0.27 -11.38 -7.52
N PHE A 41 -0.31 -10.05 -7.35
CA PHE A 41 0.79 -9.32 -6.72
C PHE A 41 1.01 -9.78 -5.28
N PHE A 42 -0.05 -9.92 -4.48
CA PHE A 42 0.09 -10.38 -3.10
C PHE A 42 0.59 -11.82 -3.01
N GLN A 43 0.15 -12.71 -3.91
CA GLN A 43 0.69 -14.07 -4.00
C GLN A 43 2.18 -14.08 -4.36
N LEU A 44 2.58 -13.28 -5.36
CA LEU A 44 3.97 -13.16 -5.78
C LEU A 44 4.85 -12.66 -4.62
N TYR A 45 4.42 -11.60 -3.92
CA TYR A 45 5.15 -11.08 -2.76
C TYR A 45 5.18 -12.07 -1.60
N GLY A 46 4.07 -12.77 -1.34
CA GLY A 46 4.02 -13.81 -0.29
C GLY A 46 4.99 -14.95 -0.58
N GLN A 47 5.09 -15.39 -1.83
CA GLN A 47 6.07 -16.39 -2.26
C GLN A 47 7.51 -15.90 -2.13
N MET A 48 7.80 -14.66 -2.55
CA MET A 48 9.16 -14.10 -2.43
C MET A 48 9.60 -13.90 -0.98
N LEU A 49 8.67 -13.50 -0.11
CA LEU A 49 8.93 -13.23 1.30
C LEU A 49 8.79 -14.49 2.19
N GLY A 50 8.25 -15.59 1.66
CA GLY A 50 8.00 -16.82 2.42
C GLY A 50 6.91 -16.68 3.48
N ILE A 51 5.92 -15.82 3.25
CA ILE A 51 4.84 -15.51 4.20
C ILE A 51 3.47 -15.60 3.54
N ASP A 52 2.42 -15.63 4.36
CA ASP A 52 1.03 -15.62 3.87
C ASP A 52 0.71 -14.29 3.15
N PRO A 53 0.28 -14.33 1.86
CA PRO A 53 -0.16 -13.15 1.13
C PRO A 53 -1.19 -12.30 1.90
N ALA A 54 -2.07 -12.92 2.70
CA ALA A 54 -3.14 -12.25 3.42
C ALA A 54 -2.61 -11.35 4.57
N ILE A 55 -1.40 -11.60 5.08
CA ILE A 55 -0.83 -10.78 6.16
C ILE A 55 -0.12 -9.53 5.63
N ILE A 56 0.25 -9.50 4.35
CA ILE A 56 1.03 -8.40 3.74
C ILE A 56 0.30 -7.06 3.86
N PRO A 57 -1.00 -6.93 3.48
CA PRO A 57 -1.70 -5.65 3.61
C PRO A 57 -1.72 -5.15 5.07
N GLY A 58 -1.92 -6.06 6.02
CA GLY A 58 -1.92 -5.73 7.45
C GLY A 58 -0.55 -5.28 7.96
N MET A 59 0.54 -5.86 7.46
CA MET A 59 1.89 -5.40 7.79
C MET A 59 2.18 -4.02 7.21
N VAL A 60 1.83 -3.80 5.94
CA VAL A 60 2.00 -2.48 5.28
C VAL A 60 1.21 -1.41 6.02
N ALA A 61 -0.03 -1.69 6.44
CA ALA A 61 -0.83 -0.79 7.26
C ALA A 61 -0.13 -0.39 8.57
N LYS A 62 0.43 -1.37 9.29
CA LYS A 62 1.15 -1.12 10.55
C LYS A 62 2.38 -0.25 10.35
N THR A 63 3.17 -0.52 9.30
CA THR A 63 4.34 0.31 8.98
C THR A 63 3.94 1.73 8.59
N CYS A 64 2.85 1.92 7.82
CA CYS A 64 2.36 3.26 7.49
C CYS A 64 2.00 4.08 8.74
N VAL A 65 1.32 3.46 9.71
CA VAL A 65 0.96 4.13 10.97
C VAL A 65 2.20 4.50 11.76
N PHE A 66 3.16 3.59 11.88
CA PHE A 66 4.41 3.85 12.60
C PHE A 66 5.23 4.97 11.95
N ASP A 67 5.37 4.95 10.62
CA ASP A 67 6.08 5.99 9.87
C ASP A 67 5.39 7.35 10.02
N GLY A 68 4.04 7.37 10.00
CA GLY A 68 3.26 8.57 10.25
C GLY A 68 3.49 9.14 11.66
N LEU A 69 3.54 8.27 12.67
CA LEU A 69 3.87 8.67 14.05
C LEU A 69 5.29 9.23 14.16
N LEU A 70 6.27 8.60 13.51
CA LEU A 70 7.65 9.10 13.45
C LEU A 70 7.74 10.47 12.78
N LEU A 71 7.04 10.67 11.66
CA LEU A 71 7.00 11.96 10.99
C LEU A 71 6.37 13.06 11.85
N MET A 72 5.31 12.73 12.58
CA MET A 72 4.69 13.65 13.54
C MET A 72 5.63 13.95 14.71
N ALA A 73 6.33 12.95 15.23
CA ALA A 73 7.30 13.12 16.32
C ALA A 73 8.54 13.92 15.91
N LEU A 74 8.98 13.81 14.65
CA LEU A 74 10.05 14.63 14.08
C LEU A 74 9.61 16.07 13.79
N TRP A 75 8.32 16.29 13.60
CA TRP A 75 7.76 17.61 13.35
C TRP A 75 7.44 18.39 14.64
N ALA A 76 7.13 17.69 15.74
CA ALA A 76 6.92 18.25 17.08
C ALA A 76 8.22 18.76 17.72
#